data_AF-X1NMZ4-F1
#
_entry.id   AF-X1NMZ4-F1
#
_cell.length_a   1.000
_cell.length_b   1.000
_cell.length_c   1.000
_cell.angle_alpha   90.00
_cell.angle_beta   90.00
_cell.angle_gamma   90.00
#
_symmetry.space_group_name_H-M   'P 1'
#
loop_
_entity.id
_entity.type
_entity.pdbx_description
1 polymer ?
#
loop_
_entity_poly.entity_id
_entity_poly.type
_entity_poly.pdbx_seq_one_letter_code
_entity_poly.pdbx_strand_id
1 'polypeptide(L)'
;MKLDLSNKEWYVFNDNYGTSEEKHLIKFINKTYDKLKTKYSKVYLVRNEKCFQLYNFDDGRAMEPDFVLFLEKKETGQSLYYQIIIEPKGAHLLKEDAWKENFLKSLKEKAEINVLWKTKKFIIWGMPFYNEQLRKIEFENEFEKITND
;
A
#
# COMPACT_ATOMS: atom_id res chain seq x y z
N MET A 1 1.04 -7.15 23.03
CA MET A 1 -0.32 -6.58 22.96
C MET A 1 -0.95 -7.04 21.65
N LYS A 2 -1.98 -7.90 21.69
CA LYS A 2 -2.72 -8.36 20.50
C LYS A 2 -3.61 -7.21 20.03
N LEU A 3 -3.51 -6.81 18.76
CA LEU A 3 -4.48 -5.91 18.14
C LEU A 3 -5.68 -6.76 17.74
N ASP A 4 -6.85 -6.46 18.28
CA ASP A 4 -8.09 -7.11 17.87
C ASP A 4 -8.58 -6.48 16.55
N LEU A 5 -8.64 -7.31 15.51
CA LEU A 5 -9.02 -6.93 14.15
C LEU A 5 -10.45 -7.34 13.80
N SER A 6 -11.12 -8.12 14.66
CA SER A 6 -12.46 -8.69 14.39
C SER A 6 -13.54 -7.63 14.13
N ASN A 7 -13.35 -6.42 14.65
CA ASN A 7 -14.27 -5.29 14.52
C ASN A 7 -13.75 -4.16 13.62
N LYS A 8 -12.72 -4.41 12.80
CA LYS A 8 -12.09 -3.38 11.96
C LYS A 8 -12.57 -3.51 10.51
N GLU A 9 -13.60 -2.75 10.15
CA GLU A 9 -14.23 -2.75 8.81
C GLU A 9 -13.25 -2.51 7.63
N TRP A 10 -12.08 -1.94 7.89
CA TRP A 10 -11.05 -1.65 6.89
C TRP A 10 -10.05 -2.79 6.66
N TYR A 11 -10.07 -3.83 7.50
CA TYR A 11 -9.18 -4.98 7.40
C TYR A 11 -10.02 -6.25 7.18
N VAL A 12 -9.91 -6.81 5.99
CA VAL A 12 -10.84 -7.87 5.52
C VAL A 12 -10.54 -9.26 6.14
N PHE A 13 -9.41 -9.41 6.85
CA PHE A 13 -8.95 -10.72 7.33
C PHE A 13 -8.96 -10.84 8.86
N ASN A 14 -9.57 -11.91 9.38
CA ASN A 14 -9.84 -12.07 10.82
C ASN A 14 -8.78 -12.85 11.63
N ASP A 15 -7.72 -13.44 11.04
CA ASP A 15 -6.74 -14.20 11.84
C ASP A 15 -5.29 -14.24 11.29
N ASN A 16 -4.42 -13.44 11.93
CA ASN A 16 -3.17 -13.81 12.60
C ASN A 16 -2.19 -14.91 12.05
N TYR A 17 -1.71 -14.87 10.80
CA TYR A 17 -0.44 -15.54 10.42
C TYR A 17 0.39 -14.77 9.38
N GLY A 18 0.95 -13.65 9.83
CA GLY A 18 1.92 -12.84 9.08
C GLY A 18 3.29 -12.77 9.76
N THR A 19 4.30 -12.29 9.03
CA THR A 19 5.63 -11.97 9.59
C THR A 19 5.55 -10.87 10.66
N SER A 20 6.62 -10.65 11.42
CA SER A 20 6.63 -9.56 12.42
C SER A 20 6.43 -8.18 11.76
N GLU A 21 6.93 -8.04 10.54
CA GLU A 21 6.92 -6.87 9.69
C GLU A 21 5.50 -6.58 9.19
N GLU A 22 4.77 -7.61 8.74
CA GLU A 22 3.35 -7.48 8.41
C GLU A 22 2.53 -7.02 9.63
N LYS A 23 2.77 -7.59 10.81
CA LYS A 23 2.06 -7.19 12.04
C LYS A 23 2.34 -5.73 12.40
N HIS A 24 3.58 -5.28 12.23
CA HIS A 24 3.95 -3.89 12.45
C HIS A 24 3.25 -2.97 11.43
N LEU A 25 3.19 -3.36 10.15
CA LEU A 25 2.49 -2.61 9.11
C LEU A 25 1.00 -2.47 9.44
N ILE A 26 0.33 -3.55 9.82
CA ILE A 26 -1.10 -3.51 10.20
C ILE A 26 -1.31 -2.55 11.38
N LYS A 27 -0.41 -2.58 12.37
CA LYS A 27 -0.45 -1.66 13.51
C LYS A 27 -0.23 -0.22 13.07
N PHE A 28 0.67 0.02 12.12
CA PHE A 28 0.90 1.35 11.53
C PHE A 28 -0.37 1.86 10.84
N ILE A 29 -0.97 1.06 9.95
CA ILE A 29 -2.21 1.44 9.24
C ILE A 29 -3.36 1.67 10.22
N ASN A 30 -3.53 0.83 11.25
CA ASN A 30 -4.56 1.07 12.27
C ASN A 30 -4.38 2.40 13.01
N LYS A 31 -3.14 2.87 13.23
CA LYS A 31 -2.87 4.17 13.86
C LYS A 31 -3.16 5.34 12.93
N THR A 32 -2.94 5.18 11.62
CA THR A 32 -3.16 6.24 10.63
C THR A 32 -4.57 6.25 10.05
N TYR A 33 -5.34 5.18 10.31
CA TYR A 33 -6.69 4.98 9.77
C TYR A 33 -7.65 6.14 10.03
N ASP A 34 -7.64 6.71 11.24
CA ASP A 34 -8.52 7.85 11.54
C ASP A 34 -8.16 9.07 10.70
N LYS A 35 -6.86 9.33 10.46
CA LYS A 35 -6.40 10.40 9.55
C LYS A 35 -6.77 10.10 8.08
N LEU A 36 -6.75 8.84 7.65
CA LEU A 36 -7.19 8.49 6.30
C LEU A 36 -8.69 8.72 6.13
N LYS A 37 -9.51 8.36 7.14
CA LYS A 37 -10.97 8.49 7.07
C LYS A 37 -11.49 9.92 7.04
N THR A 38 -10.73 10.90 7.52
CA THR A 38 -11.14 12.31 7.38
C THR A 38 -11.10 12.78 5.93
N LYS A 39 -10.36 12.09 5.07
CA LYS A 39 -10.06 12.50 3.69
C LYS A 39 -10.64 11.58 2.63
N TYR A 40 -10.63 10.28 2.92
CA TYR A 40 -11.08 9.24 2.00
C TYR A 40 -12.40 8.67 2.47
N SER A 41 -13.37 8.64 1.55
CA SER A 41 -14.70 8.08 1.79
C SER A 41 -14.70 6.58 1.99
N LYS A 42 -13.69 5.88 1.46
CA LYS A 42 -13.42 4.46 1.72
C LYS A 42 -11.94 4.21 1.89
N VAL A 43 -11.61 3.30 2.79
CA VAL A 43 -10.24 2.91 3.14
C VAL A 43 -10.24 1.41 3.43
N TYR A 44 -9.52 0.63 2.60
CA TYR A 44 -9.41 -0.83 2.77
C TYR A 44 -7.97 -1.27 2.58
N LEU A 45 -7.42 -1.95 3.58
CA LEU A 45 -6.14 -2.66 3.44
C LEU A 45 -6.43 -4.12 3.10
N VAL A 46 -5.97 -4.54 1.93
CA VAL A 46 -6.20 -5.88 1.40
C VAL A 46 -4.86 -6.59 1.23
N ARG A 47 -4.74 -7.79 1.80
CA ARG A 47 -3.61 -8.68 1.51
C ARG A 47 -3.81 -9.31 0.14
N ASN A 48 -2.76 -9.32 -0.69
CA ASN A 48 -2.86 -9.81 -2.06
C ASN A 48 -3.05 -11.34 -2.12
N GLU A 49 -2.37 -12.11 -1.27
CA GLU A 49 -2.43 -13.59 -1.30
C GLU A 49 -2.16 -14.18 -2.70
N LYS A 50 -1.22 -13.57 -3.42
CA LYS A 50 -0.84 -13.92 -4.81
C LYS A 50 -1.97 -13.81 -5.84
N CYS A 51 -3.03 -13.05 -5.55
CA CYS A 51 -4.11 -12.82 -6.50
C CYS A 51 -3.63 -12.14 -7.78
N PHE A 52 -2.58 -11.30 -7.70
CA PHE A 52 -1.96 -10.69 -8.86
C PHE A 52 -0.45 -10.50 -8.71
N GLN A 53 0.19 -10.28 -9.85
CA GLN A 53 1.61 -9.98 -10.00
C GLN A 53 1.80 -8.66 -10.73
N LEU A 54 2.88 -7.96 -10.42
CA LEU A 54 3.36 -6.79 -11.12
C LEU A 54 4.62 -7.17 -11.89
N TYR A 55 4.78 -6.63 -13.10
CA TYR A 55 5.93 -6.92 -13.96
C TYR A 55 6.79 -5.67 -14.09
N ASN A 56 8.07 -5.80 -13.74
CA ASN A 56 9.01 -4.69 -13.77
C ASN A 56 9.13 -4.11 -15.18
N PHE A 57 9.05 -2.78 -15.31
CA PHE A 57 9.06 -2.12 -16.61
C PHE A 57 10.35 -2.32 -17.40
N ASP A 58 11.48 -2.45 -16.69
CA ASP A 58 12.80 -2.46 -17.33
C ASP A 58 13.21 -3.87 -17.82
N ASP A 59 12.87 -4.93 -17.09
CA ASP A 59 13.35 -6.30 -17.36
C ASP A 59 12.25 -7.38 -17.29
N GLY A 60 11.00 -7.01 -17.06
CA GLY A 60 9.87 -7.93 -17.01
C GLY A 60 9.84 -8.86 -15.80
N ARG A 61 10.73 -8.71 -14.82
CA ARG A 61 10.70 -9.55 -13.61
C ARG A 61 9.38 -9.38 -12.87
N ALA A 62 8.75 -10.50 -12.52
CA ALA A 62 7.51 -10.53 -11.77
C ALA A 62 7.75 -10.32 -10.26
N MET A 63 6.83 -9.60 -9.63
CA MET A 63 6.76 -9.40 -8.19
C MET A 63 5.31 -9.58 -7.73
N GLU A 64 5.12 -10.32 -6.65
CA GLU A 64 3.86 -10.42 -5.92
C GLU A 64 3.92 -9.45 -4.74
N PRO A 65 3.17 -8.32 -4.76
CA PRO A 65 3.14 -7.43 -3.60
C PRO A 65 2.35 -8.08 -2.47
N ASP A 66 2.75 -7.84 -1.22
CA ASP A 66 2.05 -8.38 -0.06
C ASP A 66 0.69 -7.71 0.20
N PHE A 67 0.62 -6.38 0.12
CA PHE A 67 -0.59 -5.61 0.44
C PHE A 67 -0.91 -4.52 -0.59
N VAL A 68 -2.20 -4.23 -0.70
CA VAL A 68 -2.74 -3.05 -1.39
C VAL A 68 -3.65 -2.29 -0.44
N LEU A 69 -3.37 -1.00 -0.25
CA LEU A 69 -4.28 -0.07 0.42
C LEU A 69 -5.11 0.67 -0.64
N PHE A 70 -6.40 0.36 -0.68
CA PHE A 70 -7.39 1.00 -1.53
C PHE A 70 -7.99 2.22 -0.83
N LEU A 71 -7.93 3.38 -1.48
CA LEU A 71 -8.54 4.61 -1.00
C LEU A 71 -9.46 5.18 -2.06
N GLU A 72 -10.67 5.59 -1.67
CA GLU A 72 -11.61 6.29 -2.55
C GLU A 72 -11.87 7.70 -2.02
N LYS A 73 -11.53 8.72 -2.82
CA LYS A 73 -11.88 10.12 -2.59
C LYS A 73 -13.01 10.50 -3.55
N LYS A 74 -14.08 11.07 -3.01
CA LYS A 74 -15.19 11.62 -3.82
C LYS A 74 -14.94 13.11 -4.03
N GLU A 75 -14.81 13.51 -5.28
CA GLU A 75 -14.74 14.91 -5.69
C GLU A 75 -15.97 15.24 -6.55
N THR A 76 -16.31 16.53 -6.67
CA THR A 76 -17.51 16.94 -7.40
C THR A 76 -17.38 16.55 -8.88
N GLY A 77 -18.19 15.58 -9.32
CA GLY A 77 -18.21 15.08 -10.70
C GLY A 77 -17.13 14.04 -11.04
N GLN A 78 -16.28 13.64 -10.08
CA GLN A 78 -15.21 12.67 -10.31
C GLN A 78 -14.87 11.86 -9.06
N SER A 79 -14.64 10.55 -9.22
CA SER A 79 -14.07 9.71 -8.16
C SER A 79 -12.59 9.46 -8.41
N LEU A 80 -11.79 9.63 -7.36
CA LEU A 80 -10.35 9.37 -7.37
C LEU A 80 -10.05 8.13 -6.53
N TYR A 81 -9.40 7.14 -7.15
CA TYR A 81 -9.06 5.86 -6.55
C TYR A 81 -7.55 5.72 -6.42
N TYR A 82 -7.05 5.52 -5.21
CA TYR A 82 -5.65 5.20 -4.98
C TYR A 82 -5.51 3.70 -4.75
N GLN A 83 -4.49 3.11 -5.38
CA GLN A 83 -4.00 1.76 -5.11
C GLN A 83 -2.57 1.88 -4.63
N ILE A 84 -2.39 1.89 -3.32
CA ILE A 84 -1.07 2.01 -2.71
C ILE A 84 -0.52 0.61 -2.49
N ILE A 85 0.57 0.28 -3.18
CA ILE A 85 1.24 -1.02 -3.11
C ILE A 85 2.27 -0.99 -1.98
N ILE A 86 2.17 -1.93 -1.04
CA ILE A 86 2.96 -1.95 0.18
C ILE A 86 3.60 -3.33 0.37
N GLU A 87 4.91 -3.34 0.62
CA GLU A 87 5.70 -4.54 0.88
C GLU A 87 6.43 -4.41 2.24
N PRO A 88 5.94 -5.07 3.31
CA PRO A 88 6.70 -5.23 4.55
C PRO A 88 7.89 -6.17 4.34
N LYS A 89 9.06 -5.79 4.84
CA LYS A 89 10.31 -6.52 4.56
C LYS A 89 11.19 -6.70 5.78
N GLY A 90 11.67 -7.93 5.99
CA GLY A 90 12.67 -8.23 7.00
C GLY A 90 14.02 -7.60 6.68
N ALA A 91 14.77 -7.20 7.71
CA ALA A 91 16.02 -6.44 7.55
C ALA A 91 17.05 -7.10 6.64
N HIS A 92 17.17 -8.44 6.71
CA HIS A 92 18.09 -9.23 5.90
C HIS A 92 17.74 -9.24 4.41
N LEU A 93 16.46 -9.07 4.05
CA LEU A 93 15.99 -9.09 2.66
C LEU A 93 16.01 -7.71 2.00
N LEU A 94 16.20 -6.62 2.75
CA LEU A 94 16.18 -5.25 2.20
C LEU A 94 17.19 -5.06 1.07
N LYS A 95 18.40 -5.62 1.22
CA LYS A 95 19.46 -5.50 0.22
C LYS A 95 19.23 -6.41 -0.98
N GLU A 96 18.85 -7.66 -0.72
CA GLU A 96 18.61 -8.66 -1.76
C GLU A 96 17.45 -8.23 -2.68
N ASP A 97 16.38 -7.71 -2.08
CA ASP A 97 15.17 -7.30 -2.79
C ASP A 97 15.14 -5.81 -3.16
N ALA A 98 16.26 -5.09 -3.09
CA ALA A 98 16.32 -3.66 -3.42
C ALA A 98 15.76 -3.32 -4.82
N TRP A 99 15.87 -4.25 -5.77
CA TRP A 99 15.31 -4.09 -7.11
C TRP A 99 13.77 -3.98 -7.10
N LYS A 100 13.07 -4.68 -6.21
CA LYS A 100 11.62 -4.60 -6.05
C LYS A 100 11.20 -3.24 -5.54
N GLU A 101 11.94 -2.70 -4.57
CA GLU A 101 11.67 -1.34 -4.05
C GLU A 101 11.86 -0.28 -5.14
N ASN A 102 12.92 -0.40 -5.95
CA ASN A 102 13.13 0.50 -7.09
C ASN A 102 11.97 0.40 -8.09
N PHE A 103 11.49 -0.81 -8.37
CA PHE A 103 10.32 -1.01 -9.22
C PHE A 103 9.07 -0.38 -8.62
N LEU A 104 8.76 -0.61 -7.33
CA LEU A 104 7.62 0.00 -6.65
C LEU A 104 7.65 1.54 -6.75
N LYS A 105 8.79 2.15 -6.44
CA LYS A 105 8.97 3.62 -6.53
C LYS A 105 8.72 4.14 -7.95
N SER A 106 9.06 3.36 -8.97
CA SER A 106 8.84 3.74 -10.37
C SER A 106 7.35 3.72 -10.79
N LEU A 107 6.47 3.01 -10.08
CA LEU A 107 5.06 2.88 -10.45
C LEU A 107 4.35 4.23 -10.52
N LYS A 108 4.65 5.15 -9.60
CA LYS A 108 3.96 6.45 -9.55
C LYS A 108 4.26 7.31 -10.79
N GLU A 109 5.46 7.19 -11.34
CA GLU A 109 5.94 8.02 -12.46
C GLU A 109 5.70 7.35 -13.80
N LYS A 110 5.88 6.03 -13.88
CA LYS A 110 5.87 5.27 -15.14
C LYS A 110 4.56 4.53 -15.43
N ALA A 111 3.68 4.32 -14.43
CA ALA A 111 2.46 3.54 -14.68
C ALA A 111 1.48 4.31 -15.58
N GLU A 112 1.21 3.73 -16.75
CA GLU A 112 0.17 4.22 -17.64
C GLU A 112 -1.19 3.64 -17.27
N ILE A 113 -2.14 4.52 -16.97
CA ILE A 113 -3.49 4.12 -16.55
C ILE A 113 -4.49 4.51 -17.64
N ASN A 114 -4.91 3.52 -18.41
CA ASN A 114 -5.93 3.70 -19.43
C ASN A 114 -7.33 3.52 -18.83
N VAL A 115 -7.99 4.63 -18.48
CA VAL A 115 -9.35 4.63 -17.92
C VAL A 115 -10.37 4.97 -19.01
N LEU A 116 -11.31 4.07 -19.26
CA LEU A 116 -12.37 4.26 -20.26
C LEU A 116 -13.39 5.36 -19.85
N TRP A 117 -13.56 5.60 -18.55
CA TRP A 117 -14.51 6.58 -18.02
C TRP A 117 -13.80 7.82 -17.47
N LYS A 118 -14.01 8.98 -18.10
CA LYS A 118 -13.40 10.26 -17.68
C LYS A 118 -13.78 10.70 -16.26
N THR A 119 -14.85 10.17 -15.69
CA THR A 119 -15.31 10.44 -14.32
C THR A 119 -14.56 9.65 -13.25
N LYS A 120 -13.65 8.76 -13.63
CA LYS A 120 -12.79 8.01 -12.70
C LYS A 120 -11.33 8.31 -12.98
N LYS A 121 -10.58 8.60 -11.93
CA LYS A 121 -9.12 8.68 -11.96
C LYS A 121 -8.56 7.60 -11.05
N PHE A 122 -7.50 6.96 -11.49
CA PHE A 122 -6.76 6.01 -10.67
C PHE A 122 -5.33 6.52 -10.49
N ILE A 123 -4.77 6.29 -9.32
CA ILE A 123 -3.37 6.54 -9.00
C ILE A 123 -2.83 5.24 -8.42
N ILE A 124 -1.77 4.71 -9.03
CA ILE A 124 -1.02 3.58 -8.49
C ILE A 124 0.23 4.16 -7.84
N TRP A 125 0.47 3.80 -6.58
CA TRP A 125 1.58 4.34 -5.80
C TRP A 125 2.32 3.21 -5.14
N GLY A 126 3.54 2.93 -5.58
CA GLY A 126 4.41 1.98 -4.88
C GLY A 126 5.17 2.66 -3.75
N MET A 127 5.07 2.11 -2.56
CA MET A 127 5.76 2.61 -1.38
C MET A 127 7.20 2.10 -1.31
N PRO A 128 8.10 2.82 -0.59
CA PRO A 128 9.28 2.21 -0.01
C PRO A 128 8.91 0.95 0.79
N PHE A 129 9.87 0.06 1.00
CA PHE A 129 9.67 -1.08 1.87
C PHE A 129 9.32 -0.63 3.28
N TYR A 130 8.33 -1.31 3.85
CA TYR A 130 8.02 -1.12 5.26
C TYR A 130 8.95 -2.00 6.10
N ASN A 131 9.77 -1.37 6.93
CA ASN A 131 10.51 -2.06 7.99
C ASN A 131 10.50 -1.18 9.24
N GLU A 132 9.89 -1.69 10.32
CA GLU A 132 9.67 -0.93 11.56
C GLU A 132 10.96 -0.41 12.21
N GLN A 133 12.10 -1.09 12.00
CA GLN A 133 13.37 -0.74 12.64
C GLN A 133 14.26 0.15 11.76
N LEU A 134 14.39 -0.18 10.47
CA LEU A 134 15.40 0.41 9.59
C LEU A 134 14.85 1.41 8.58
N ARG A 135 13.58 1.29 8.17
CA ARG A 135 12.99 2.07 7.05
C ARG A 135 11.74 2.85 7.43
N LYS A 136 11.38 2.84 8.72
CA LYS A 136 10.13 3.44 9.20
C LYS A 136 9.99 4.91 8.84
N ILE A 137 11.02 5.72 9.06
CA ILE A 137 10.97 7.17 8.80
C ILE A 137 10.75 7.46 7.31
N GLU A 138 11.46 6.75 6.43
CA GLU A 138 11.29 6.91 4.96
C GLU A 138 9.87 6.51 4.54
N PHE A 139 9.38 5.39 5.07
CA PHE A 139 8.02 4.94 4.80
C PHE A 139 6.97 5.95 5.28
N GLU A 140 7.12 6.47 6.51
CA GLU A 140 6.22 7.46 7.10
C GLU A 140 6.20 8.75 6.29
N ASN A 141 7.37 9.27 5.90
CA ASN A 141 7.47 10.48 5.08
C ASN A 141 6.78 10.32 3.72
N GLU A 142 6.91 9.15 3.08
CA GLU A 142 6.20 8.89 1.82
C GLU A 142 4.69 8.74 2.05
N PHE A 143 4.30 8.06 3.14
CA PHE A 143 2.90 7.82 3.48
C PHE A 143 2.17 9.12 3.83
N GLU A 144 2.88 10.07 4.44
CA GLU A 144 2.32 11.38 4.76
C GLU A 144 1.87 12.15 3.51
N LYS A 145 2.54 11.97 2.37
CA LYS A 145 2.12 12.57 1.10
C LYS A 145 0.72 12.10 0.70
N ILE A 146 0.41 10.82 0.91
CA ILE A 146 -0.94 10.26 0.69
C ILE A 146 -1.94 10.94 1.64
N THR A 147 -1.56 11.17 2.89
CA THR A 147 -2.47 11.84 3.83
C THR A 147 -2.63 13.35 3.56
N ASN A 148 -1.69 13.99 2.87
CA ASN A 148 -1.68 15.44 2.63
C ASN A 148 -2.11 15.87 1.20
N ASP A 149 -2.22 14.94 0.24
CA ASP A 149 -2.71 15.11 -1.15
C ASP A 149 -4.11 15.76 -1.39
#